data_AF-A0A3N7ZNY4-F1
#
_entry.id   AF-A0A3N7ZNY4-F1
#
_cell.length_a   1.000
_cell.length_b   1.000
_cell.length_c   1.000
_cell.angle_alpha   90.00
_cell.angle_beta   90.00
_cell.angle_gamma   90.00
#
_symmetry.space_group_name_H-M   'P 1'
#
loop_
_entity.id
_entity.type
_entity.pdbx_description
1 polymer ?
#
loop_
_entity_poly.entity_id
_entity_poly.type
_entity_poly.pdbx_seq_one_letter_code
_entity_poly.pdbx_strand_id
1 'polypeptide(L)'
;LDEEEDVGPSVYLTPAAVKQAIANGSVSTARLDDMVRRKLAVMIRVGVMDDPAKGGGTIDFAAANRFAQGAAEQSIVLLKNDGNQLPLAASALSRIAVIGGHADAAVLSGGG
;
A
#
# COMPACT_ATOMS: atom_id res chain seq x y z
N LEU A 1 8.25 -4.07 -14.85
CA LEU A 1 9.11 -4.92 -14.02
C LEU A 1 8.25 -5.26 -12.83
N ASP A 2 7.43 -6.29 -13.03
CA ASP A 2 6.49 -6.79 -12.05
C ASP A 2 7.33 -7.56 -11.04
N GLU A 3 7.79 -6.87 -10.00
CA GLU A 3 8.22 -7.55 -8.79
C GLU A 3 6.94 -7.96 -8.06
N GLU A 4 6.30 -9.02 -8.57
CA GLU A 4 5.48 -9.87 -7.72
C GLU A 4 6.39 -10.29 -6.57
N GLU A 5 6.06 -9.80 -5.38
CA GLU A 5 6.54 -10.34 -4.12
C GLU A 5 6.05 -11.79 -4.06
N ASP A 6 6.81 -12.71 -4.67
CA ASP A 6 6.67 -14.14 -4.49
C ASP A 6 7.04 -14.42 -3.03
N VAL A 7 6.07 -14.18 -2.15
CA VAL A 7 6.08 -14.64 -0.77
C VAL A 7 6.15 -16.15 -0.84
N GLY A 8 7.37 -16.67 -0.86
CA GLY A 8 7.66 -18.09 -0.90
C GLY A 8 6.80 -18.85 0.13
N PRO A 9 6.57 -20.15 -0.08
CA PRO A 9 5.54 -20.90 0.63
C PRO A 9 5.62 -20.66 2.14
N SER A 10 4.50 -20.22 2.73
CA SER A 10 4.43 -19.90 4.15
C SER A 10 5.03 -21.01 4.99
N VAL A 11 6.12 -20.71 5.70
CA VAL A 11 6.79 -21.67 6.59
C VAL A 11 5.99 -21.87 7.89
N TYR A 12 5.08 -20.94 8.19
CA TYR A 12 4.22 -20.97 9.37
C TYR A 12 2.80 -21.40 9.02
N LEU A 13 2.10 -22.05 9.97
CA LEU A 13 0.69 -22.45 9.84
C LEU A 13 0.38 -23.28 8.59
N THR A 14 1.34 -24.12 8.17
CA THR A 14 1.12 -25.06 7.06
C THR A 14 -0.01 -26.04 7.39
N PRO A 15 -0.72 -26.59 6.40
CA PRO A 15 -1.77 -27.57 6.65
C PRO A 15 -1.29 -28.77 7.49
N ALA A 16 -0.05 -29.22 7.28
CA ALA A 16 0.55 -30.30 8.06
C ALA A 16 0.78 -29.91 9.52
N ALA A 17 1.38 -28.73 9.76
CA ALA A 17 1.65 -28.24 11.11
C ALA A 17 0.35 -27.98 11.89
N VAL A 18 -0.67 -27.40 11.25
CA VAL A 18 -1.98 -27.15 11.89
C VAL A 18 -2.69 -28.46 12.23
N LYS A 19 -2.69 -29.44 11.32
CA LYS A 19 -3.27 -30.77 11.59
C LYS A 19 -2.58 -31.46 12.78
N GLN A 20 -1.25 -31.39 12.84
CA GLN A 20 -0.47 -31.96 13.95
C GLN A 20 -0.79 -31.24 15.27
N ALA A 21 -0.88 -29.92 15.26
CA ALA A 21 -1.22 -29.13 16.45
C ALA A 21 -2.62 -29.42 17.00
N ILE A 22 -3.57 -29.79 16.14
CA ILE A 22 -4.89 -30.26 16.57
C ILE A 22 -4.80 -31.69 17.12
N ALA A 23 -4.12 -32.58 16.41
CA ALA A 23 -3.99 -33.98 16.80
C ALA A 23 -3.29 -34.15 18.16
N ASN A 24 -2.32 -33.30 18.47
CA ASN A 24 -1.60 -33.32 19.75
C ASN A 24 -2.21 -32.39 20.82
N GLY A 25 -3.35 -31.75 20.54
CA GLY A 25 -4.06 -30.89 21.50
C GLY A 25 -3.44 -29.51 21.75
N SER A 26 -2.34 -29.15 21.08
CA SER A 26 -1.73 -27.82 21.19
C SER A 26 -2.65 -26.69 20.68
N VAL A 27 -3.56 -27.02 19.76
CA VAL A 27 -4.61 -26.13 19.27
C VAL A 27 -5.95 -26.86 19.34
N SER A 28 -6.93 -26.28 20.01
CA SER A 28 -8.29 -26.85 20.04
C SER A 28 -9.04 -26.56 18.74
N THR A 29 -9.97 -27.44 18.36
CA THR A 29 -10.87 -27.18 17.22
C THR A 29 -11.67 -25.89 17.42
N ALA A 30 -12.14 -25.61 18.64
CA ALA A 30 -12.83 -24.36 18.95
C ALA A 30 -11.97 -23.11 18.67
N ARG A 31 -10.65 -23.20 18.87
CA ARG A 31 -9.72 -22.11 18.53
C ARG A 31 -9.59 -21.94 17.02
N LEU A 32 -9.52 -23.03 16.26
CA LEU A 32 -9.52 -22.97 14.80
C LEU A 32 -10.85 -22.38 14.28
N ASP A 33 -11.98 -22.81 14.81
CA ASP A 33 -13.31 -22.33 14.42
C ASP A 33 -13.47 -20.82 14.67
N ASP A 34 -12.97 -20.32 15.81
CA ASP A 34 -12.93 -18.88 16.10
C ASP A 34 -12.08 -18.11 15.08
N MET A 35 -10.90 -18.62 14.70
CA MET A 35 -10.04 -17.99 13.66
C MET A 35 -10.73 -17.96 12.30
N VAL A 36 -11.34 -19.07 11.88
CA VAL A 36 -12.08 -19.17 10.61
C VAL A 36 -13.28 -18.24 10.62
N ARG A 37 -14.03 -18.18 11.72
CA ARG A 37 -15.19 -17.29 11.86
C ARG A 37 -14.82 -15.82 11.66
N ARG A 38 -13.67 -15.36 12.17
CA ARG A 38 -13.19 -13.97 11.95
C ARG A 38 -12.89 -13.69 10.48
N LYS A 39 -12.25 -14.63 9.77
CA LYS A 39 -12.01 -14.48 8.32
C LYS A 39 -13.33 -14.43 7.55
N LEU A 40 -14.22 -15.38 7.80
CA LEU A 40 -15.52 -15.44 7.12
C LEU A 40 -16.40 -14.22 7.42
N ALA A 41 -16.40 -13.72 8.66
CA ALA A 41 -17.14 -12.51 9.02
C ALA A 41 -16.69 -11.30 8.20
N VAL A 42 -15.37 -11.14 7.97
CA VAL A 42 -14.85 -10.07 7.11
C VAL A 42 -15.25 -10.31 5.66
N MET A 43 -15.10 -11.54 5.14
CA MET A 43 -15.47 -11.89 3.77
C MET A 43 -16.95 -11.60 3.47
N ILE A 44 -17.83 -11.98 4.38
CA ILE A 44 -19.26 -11.67 4.29
C ILE A 44 -19.48 -10.16 4.38
N ARG A 45 -18.84 -9.46 5.32
CA ARG A 45 -19.01 -8.01 5.50
C ARG A 45 -18.58 -7.21 4.28
N VAL A 46 -17.52 -7.61 3.58
CA VAL A 46 -17.06 -6.95 2.35
C VAL A 46 -17.81 -7.42 1.10
N GLY A 47 -18.75 -8.37 1.24
CA GLY A 47 -19.62 -8.83 0.17
C GLY A 47 -18.98 -9.76 -0.85
N VAL A 48 -17.73 -10.22 -0.64
CA VAL A 48 -17.00 -11.03 -1.64
C VAL A 48 -17.64 -12.40 -1.89
N MET A 49 -18.46 -12.88 -0.95
CA MET A 49 -19.21 -14.13 -1.07
C MET A 49 -20.47 -13.97 -1.94
N ASP A 50 -21.08 -12.78 -1.94
CA ASP A 50 -22.34 -12.49 -2.63
C ASP A 50 -22.11 -11.89 -4.02
N ASP A 51 -21.12 -10.99 -4.16
CA ASP A 51 -20.64 -10.45 -5.43
C ASP A 51 -19.12 -10.66 -5.55
N PRO A 52 -18.68 -11.82 -6.06
CA PRO A 52 -17.27 -12.13 -6.22
C PRO A 52 -16.59 -11.13 -7.15
N ALA A 53 -15.32 -10.83 -6.86
CA ALA A 53 -14.53 -9.91 -7.68
C ALA A 53 -14.48 -10.37 -9.14
N LYS A 54 -14.96 -9.51 -10.05
CA LYS A 54 -14.90 -9.72 -11.49
C LYS A 54 -13.63 -9.01 -11.98
N GLY A 55 -12.58 -9.79 -12.24
CA GLY A 55 -11.34 -9.26 -12.79
C GLY A 55 -11.55 -8.60 -14.16
N GLY A 56 -10.53 -7.88 -14.65
CA GLY A 56 -10.53 -7.29 -16.01
C GLY A 56 -11.16 -5.90 -16.13
N GLY A 57 -11.44 -5.22 -15.01
CA GLY A 57 -11.81 -3.81 -15.03
C GLY A 57 -10.65 -2.92 -15.48
N THR A 58 -10.96 -1.83 -16.19
CA THR A 58 -9.97 -0.80 -16.56
C THR A 58 -9.72 0.16 -15.39
N ILE A 59 -8.45 0.44 -15.10
CA ILE A 59 -8.06 1.43 -14.08
C ILE A 59 -8.00 2.82 -14.71
N ASP A 60 -8.67 3.80 -14.09
CA ASP A 60 -8.52 5.21 -14.47
C ASP A 60 -7.27 5.80 -13.80
N PHE A 61 -6.13 5.64 -14.48
CA PHE A 61 -4.85 6.20 -14.03
C PHE A 61 -4.86 7.73 -14.00
N ALA A 62 -5.64 8.41 -14.85
CA ALA A 62 -5.69 9.87 -14.86
C ALA A 62 -6.36 10.40 -13.60
N ALA A 63 -7.46 9.78 -13.17
CA ALA A 63 -8.11 10.11 -11.89
C ALA A 63 -7.20 9.79 -10.70
N ALA A 64 -6.53 8.64 -10.70
CA ALA A 64 -5.60 8.27 -9.64
C ALA A 64 -4.43 9.27 -9.53
N ASN A 65 -3.85 9.68 -10.67
CA ASN A 65 -2.76 10.66 -10.69
C ASN A 65 -3.19 12.03 -10.17
N ARG A 66 -4.39 12.50 -10.53
CA ARG A 66 -4.93 13.76 -9.98
C ARG A 66 -5.11 13.69 -8.46
N PHE A 67 -5.61 12.57 -7.94
CA PHE A 67 -5.74 12.37 -6.51
C PHE A 67 -4.38 12.34 -5.80
N ALA A 68 -3.42 11.58 -6.33
CA ALA A 68 -2.08 11.49 -5.78
C ALA A 68 -1.35 12.84 -5.76
N GLN A 69 -1.48 13.62 -6.84
CA GLN A 69 -0.94 14.98 -6.91
C GLN A 69 -1.55 15.88 -5.83
N GLY A 70 -2.86 15.89 -5.68
CA GLY A 70 -3.53 16.71 -4.66
C GLY A 70 -3.11 16.31 -3.23
N ALA A 71 -3.00 15.01 -2.95
CA ALA A 71 -2.48 14.53 -1.68
C ALA A 71 -1.04 15.00 -1.42
N ALA A 72 -0.17 14.96 -2.44
CA ALA A 72 1.22 15.45 -2.33
C ALA A 72 1.27 16.96 -2.06
N GLU A 73 0.51 17.77 -2.80
CA GLU A 73 0.42 19.22 -2.63
C GLU A 73 -0.02 19.62 -1.21
N GLN A 74 -0.92 18.83 -0.60
CA GLN A 74 -1.43 19.06 0.75
C GLN A 74 -0.53 18.52 1.86
N SER A 75 0.45 17.67 1.53
CA SER A 75 1.31 16.99 2.52
C SER A 75 2.67 17.66 2.71
N ILE A 76 3.02 18.64 1.87
CA ILE A 76 4.30 19.38 1.96
C ILE A 76 4.19 20.47 3.02
N VAL A 77 5.17 20.52 3.94
CA VAL A 77 5.26 21.55 4.98
C VAL A 77 6.42 22.50 4.68
N LEU A 78 6.13 23.80 4.55
CA LEU A 78 7.14 24.84 4.39
C LEU A 78 7.78 25.17 5.74
N LEU A 79 8.93 24.56 6.03
CA LEU A 79 9.62 24.73 7.31
C LEU A 79 10.27 26.11 7.48
N LYS A 80 10.74 26.71 6.37
CA LYS A 80 11.46 27.99 6.37
C LYS A 80 11.24 28.73 5.05
N ASN A 81 11.01 30.05 5.11
CA ASN A 81 10.90 30.92 3.94
C ASN A 81 11.40 32.33 4.27
N ASP A 82 12.72 32.53 4.20
CA ASP A 82 13.34 33.84 4.48
C ASP A 82 13.26 34.74 3.24
N GLY A 83 12.93 36.02 3.44
CA GLY A 83 12.99 37.02 2.38
C GLY A 83 12.05 36.77 1.19
N ASN A 84 10.93 36.07 1.41
CA ASN A 84 9.94 35.72 0.38
C ASN A 84 10.56 34.97 -0.82
N GLN A 85 11.49 34.06 -0.56
CA GLN A 85 12.12 33.26 -1.60
C GLN A 85 11.13 32.36 -2.35
N LEU A 86 10.09 31.88 -1.66
CA LEU A 86 8.97 31.16 -2.26
C LEU A 86 7.67 31.97 -2.13
N PRO A 87 6.78 31.91 -3.15
CA PRO A 87 6.89 31.14 -4.39
C PRO A 87 7.86 31.75 -5.40
N LEU A 88 8.44 30.92 -6.26
CA LEU A 88 9.32 31.38 -7.34
C LEU A 88 8.54 32.20 -8.38
N ALA A 89 8.97 33.43 -8.65
CA ALA A 89 8.39 34.27 -9.69
C ALA A 89 8.95 33.91 -11.07
N ALA A 90 8.26 33.03 -11.80
CA ALA A 90 8.72 32.53 -13.11
C ALA A 90 9.10 33.64 -14.10
N SER A 91 8.40 34.77 -14.09
CA SER A 91 8.68 35.92 -14.97
C SER A 91 10.00 36.62 -14.68
N ALA A 92 10.57 36.45 -13.49
CA ALA A 92 11.86 37.03 -13.08
C ALA A 92 13.03 36.04 -13.18
N LEU A 93 12.74 34.77 -13.52
CA LEU A 93 13.75 33.71 -13.58
C LEU A 93 14.25 33.53 -15.01
N SER A 94 15.56 33.65 -15.21
CA SER A 94 16.18 33.34 -16.51
C SER A 94 16.89 31.98 -16.52
N ARG A 95 17.31 31.48 -15.35
CA ARG A 95 18.07 30.24 -15.19
C ARG A 95 17.80 29.61 -13.82
N ILE A 96 17.66 28.30 -13.76
CA ILE A 96 17.49 27.51 -12.53
C ILE A 96 18.52 26.38 -12.57
N ALA A 97 19.27 26.20 -11.47
CA ALA A 97 20.13 25.04 -11.27
C ALA A 97 19.43 24.05 -10.33
N VAL A 98 19.26 22.81 -10.77
CA VAL A 98 18.63 21.73 -10.01
C VAL A 98 19.74 20.81 -9.49
N ILE A 99 19.80 20.60 -8.18
CA ILE A 99 20.90 19.86 -7.52
C ILE A 99 20.31 18.86 -6.53
N GLY A 100 20.76 17.60 -6.61
CA GLY A 100 20.38 16.51 -5.69
C GLY A 100 20.05 15.22 -6.43
N GLY A 101 20.43 14.06 -5.88
CA GLY A 101 20.23 12.75 -6.52
C GLY A 101 18.76 12.34 -6.68
N HIS A 102 17.86 12.95 -5.91
CA HIS A 102 16.42 12.71 -5.98
C HIS A 102 15.67 13.72 -6.85
N ALA A 103 16.37 14.63 -7.52
CA ALA A 103 15.73 15.62 -8.39
C ALA A 103 15.31 15.02 -9.74
N ASP A 104 15.97 13.94 -10.18
CA ASP A 104 15.67 13.21 -11.41
C ASP A 104 14.94 11.87 -11.12
N ALA A 105 15.32 11.18 -10.05
CA ALA A 105 14.64 9.98 -9.57
C ALA A 105 13.86 10.26 -8.28
N ALA A 106 12.52 10.28 -8.38
CA ALA A 106 11.65 10.51 -7.24
C ALA A 106 11.74 9.39 -6.18
N VAL A 107 11.63 9.76 -4.91
CA VAL A 107 11.43 8.82 -3.80
C VAL A 107 9.93 8.66 -3.59
N LEU A 108 9.36 7.61 -4.17
CA LEU A 108 7.90 7.40 -4.22
C LEU A 108 7.31 6.92 -2.89
N SER A 109 8.10 6.23 -2.08
CA SER A 109 7.70 5.72 -0.77
C SER A 109 8.91 5.64 0.16
N GLY A 110 8.63 5.41 1.45
CA GLY A 110 9.66 4.93 2.37
C GLY A 110 10.12 3.51 1.99
N GLY A 111 11.18 3.04 2.65
CA GLY A 111 11.58 1.63 2.56
C GLY A 111 10.70 0.74 3.43
N GLY A 112 10.33 -0.43 2.91
CA GLY A 112 9.50 -1.42 3.57
C GLY A 112 9.06 -2.49 2.58
#